data_AF-A0A519VPL9-F1
#
_entry.id   AF-A0A519VPL9-F1
#
_cell.length_a   1.000
_cell.length_b   1.000
_cell.length_c   1.000
_cell.angle_alpha   90.00
_cell.angle_beta   90.00
_cell.angle_gamma   90.00
#
_symmetry.space_group_name_H-M   'P 1'
#
loop_
_entity.id
_entity.type
_entity.pdbx_description
1 polymer ?
#
loop_
_entity_poly.entity_id
_entity_poly.type
_entity_poly.pdbx_seq_one_letter_code
_entity_poly.pdbx_strand_id
1 'polypeptide(L)' 'MNLEALIRPNVRAMKPYSSARDEFQGDARVMLDANENSLGSAGPAEFNRYPDP' A
#
# COMPACT_ATOMS: atom_id res chain seq x y z
N MET A 1 -8.24 23.36 -19.68
CA MET A 1 -8.72 21.95 -19.58
C MET A 1 -9.03 21.66 -18.12
N ASN A 2 -10.20 21.13 -17.79
CA ASN A 2 -10.59 20.82 -16.41
C ASN A 2 -10.39 19.31 -16.17
N LEU A 3 -9.39 18.92 -15.37
CA LEU A 3 -9.08 17.53 -15.07
C LEU A 3 -10.22 16.83 -14.32
N GLU A 4 -10.94 17.55 -13.46
CA GLU A 4 -12.07 16.98 -12.73
C GLU A 4 -13.11 16.42 -13.70
N ALA A 5 -13.38 17.11 -14.81
CA ALA A 5 -14.36 16.66 -15.80
C ALA A 5 -14.02 15.30 -16.45
N LEU A 6 -12.78 14.81 -16.31
CA LEU A 6 -12.34 13.51 -16.82
C LEU A 6 -12.48 12.37 -15.80
N ILE A 7 -12.69 12.69 -14.53
CA ILE A 7 -12.74 11.69 -13.45
C ILE A 7 -14.17 11.16 -13.33
N ARG A 8 -14.30 9.83 -13.24
CA ARG A 8 -15.61 9.18 -13.01
C ARG A 8 -16.21 9.66 -11.69
N PRO A 9 -17.52 10.01 -11.63
CA PRO A 9 -18.14 10.52 -10.41
C PRO A 9 -17.96 9.61 -9.20
N ASN A 10 -18.02 8.29 -9.41
CA ASN A 10 -17.84 7.31 -8.33
C ASN A 10 -16.40 7.26 -7.80
N VAL A 11 -15.40 7.51 -8.65
CA VAL A 11 -13.98 7.57 -8.22
C VAL A 11 -13.73 8.86 -7.46
N ARG A 12 -14.28 10.00 -7.92
CA ARG A 12 -14.16 11.27 -7.19
C ARG A 12 -14.82 11.21 -5.81
N ALA A 13 -15.96 10.54 -5.70
CA ALA A 13 -16.71 10.43 -4.45
C ALA A 13 -16.17 9.32 -3.52
N MET A 14 -15.25 8.47 -3.98
CA MET A 14 -14.80 7.35 -3.16
C MET A 14 -13.93 7.83 -2.01
N LYS A 15 -14.15 7.26 -0.83
CA LYS A 15 -13.20 7.39 0.27
C LYS A 15 -12.04 6.44 -0.01
N PRO A 16 -10.78 6.90 0.00
CA PRO A 16 -9.63 6.02 -0.12
C PRO A 16 -9.60 5.03 1.06
N TYR A 17 -9.05 3.85 0.80
CA TYR A 17 -8.74 2.90 1.87
C TYR A 17 -7.73 3.53 2.84
N SER A 18 -7.96 3.31 4.13
CA SER A 18 -7.08 3.75 5.21
C SER A 18 -6.24 2.54 5.61
N SER A 19 -4.94 2.58 5.33
CA SER A 19 -4.03 1.51 5.75
C SER A 19 -3.55 1.73 7.18
N ALA A 20 -3.06 0.67 7.82
CA ALA A 20 -2.47 0.76 9.16
C ALA A 20 -1.34 1.81 9.24
N ARG A 21 -0.60 2.01 8.13
CA ARG A 21 0.45 3.03 8.03
C ARG A 21 -0.07 4.44 7.82
N ASP A 22 -1.23 4.62 7.18
CA ASP A 22 -1.87 5.93 7.04
C ASP A 22 -2.45 6.43 8.38
N GLU A 23 -2.84 5.50 9.25
CA GLU A 23 -3.43 5.79 10.55
C GLU A 23 -2.39 6.09 11.64
N PHE A 24 -1.20 5.49 11.54
CA PHE A 24 -0.13 5.67 12.54
C PHE A 24 0.81 6.84 12.19
N GLN A 25 0.87 7.87 13.05
CA GLN A 25 1.70 9.07 12.85
C GLN A 25 2.83 9.24 13.89
N GLY A 26 3.41 8.13 14.39
CA GLY A 26 4.46 8.17 15.41
C GLY A 26 5.67 7.31 15.08
N ASP A 27 6.58 7.20 16.04
CA ASP A 27 7.68 6.23 16.00
C ASP A 27 7.30 5.01 16.83
N ALA A 28 7.24 3.84 16.21
CA ALA A 28 7.04 2.56 16.89
C ALA A 28 8.27 1.68 16.73
N ARG A 29 8.64 0.97 17.82
CA ARG A 29 9.72 -0.03 17.79
C ARG A 29 9.23 -1.40 17.33
N VAL A 30 7.93 -1.65 17.37
CA VAL A 30 7.28 -2.93 17.03
C VAL A 30 5.96 -2.61 16.32
N MET A 31 5.74 -3.23 15.16
CA MET A 31 4.53 -3.04 14.31
C MET A 31 3.77 -4.37 14.23
N LEU A 32 2.53 -4.41 14.73
CA LEU A 32 1.67 -5.61 14.79
C LEU A 32 0.22 -5.29 14.37
N ASP A 33 0.07 -4.43 13.38
CA ASP A 33 -1.20 -3.83 12.91
C ASP A 33 -1.55 -4.23 11.47
N ALA A 34 -0.62 -4.82 10.73
CA ALA A 34 -0.78 -5.18 9.30
C ALA A 34 -0.70 -6.69 9.00
N ASN A 35 -0.66 -7.56 10.02
CA ASN A 35 -0.50 -9.02 9.85
C ASN A 35 0.74 -9.42 9.03
N GLU A 36 1.81 -8.62 9.07
CA GLU A 36 3.06 -8.94 8.39
C GLU A 36 3.80 -10.11 9.07
N ASN A 37 4.50 -10.90 8.27
CA ASN A 37 5.41 -11.91 8.78
C ASN A 37 6.69 -11.25 9.34
N SER A 38 7.09 -11.66 10.54
CA SER A 38 8.31 -11.16 11.20
C SER A 38 9.64 -11.62 10.58
N LEU A 39 9.62 -12.60 9.65
CA LEU A 39 10.84 -13.24 9.14
C LEU A 39 11.44 -12.57 7.89
N GLY A 40 10.87 -11.46 7.40
CA GLY A 40 11.35 -10.75 6.21
C GLY A 40 10.98 -11.45 4.89
N SER A 41 11.79 -11.21 3.83
CA SER A 41 11.55 -11.73 2.48
C SER A 41 11.48 -13.26 2.44
N ALA A 42 10.51 -13.79 1.70
CA ALA A 42 10.27 -15.23 1.60
C ALA A 42 11.28 -15.99 0.70
N GLY A 43 12.41 -15.40 0.31
CA GLY A 43 13.33 -15.98 -0.67
C GLY A 43 14.80 -15.56 -0.49
N PRO A 44 15.74 -16.36 -1.03
CA PRO A 44 17.18 -16.18 -0.80
C PRO A 44 17.87 -15.20 -1.76
N ALA A 45 17.16 -14.63 -2.74
CA ALA A 45 17.78 -13.91 -3.86
C ALA A 45 17.05 -12.60 -4.20
N GLU A 46 17.84 -11.64 -4.67
CA GLU A 46 17.39 -10.38 -5.27
C GLU A 46 17.16 -10.59 -6.77
N PHE A 47 15.95 -10.31 -7.26
CA PHE A 47 15.57 -10.57 -8.66
C PHE A 47 15.51 -9.27 -9.49
N ASN A 48 16.17 -9.28 -10.65
CA ASN A 48 16.24 -8.14 -11.59
C ASN A 48 15.23 -8.27 -12.76
N ARG A 49 14.49 -9.38 -12.82
CA ARG A 49 13.59 -9.75 -13.91
C ARG A 49 12.20 -10.02 -13.35
N TYR A 50 11.18 -9.74 -14.17
CA TYR A 50 9.80 -10.07 -13.82
C TYR A 50 9.65 -11.59 -13.70
N PRO A 51 8.93 -12.08 -12.66
CA PRO A 51 8.61 -13.50 -12.54
C PRO A 51 7.68 -13.93 -13.68
N ASP A 52 7.59 -15.24 -13.90
CA ASP A 52 6.54 -15.79 -14.77
C ASP A 52 5.15 -15.41 -14.22
N PRO A 53 4.17 -15.09 -15.09
CA PRO A 53 2.82 -14.68 -14.69
C PRO A 53 2.09 -15.68 -13.79
#